data_AF-A0A2V2VAZ7-F1
#
_entry.id   AF-A0A2V2VAZ7-F1
#
_cell.length_a   1.000
_cell.length_b   1.000
_cell.length_c   1.000
_cell.angle_alpha   90.00
_cell.angle_beta   90.00
_cell.angle_gamma   90.00
#
_symmetry.space_group_name_H-M   'P 1'
#
loop_
_entity.id
_entity.type
_entity.pdbx_description
1 polymer ?
#
loop_
_entity_poly.entity_id
_entity_poly.type
_entity_poly.pdbx_seq_one_letter_code
_entity_poly.pdbx_strand_id
1 'polypeptide(L)'
;MNPFELWAKPERIEGVSLEINKGGPCTSHTVERSQRFVRLPPVLLIHPNRAEFSMETFTVRTLPGKWTFPTSLNLEPYVLPMELEKNGGTGLSPFYELRSIVVHQGIAENGHYFAYVRFGDQWVCFNDMYVFRVSEEAVMTSASCSSDTESLNKGSNERASLLVYVNTSVSKDILTEDFVPTHIKAVAEEILAERERIQRERCETVTFRYITERESLVEALDDPYDPPVNVKSTSVPTFFSIEEVHAAIAEDIGQSPDRIRVWMYDGGIAADVFEAHLHNDTNRREILFVEILPDKKEKFSQMSVENAFFALVRIIHEDSLGPCKIIHTRKDLERLIGESEEENKCLICLQGPSLWEVSVDRVLVGGNVILCPVSMKKEHALELLRQRKFKEVEVLLLDRRGTGMWTPTGTIRLDAKSSYVDAQKKVYEHLVAAHHSPPISPEYIGFHCAGSHARNPSIAVFPPSFWAL
;
A
#
# COMPACT_ATOMS: atom_id res chain seq x y z
N MET A 1 -25.14 28.06 1.94
CA MET A 1 -26.17 28.29 0.90
C MET A 1 -26.11 27.11 -0.05
N ASN A 2 -27.25 26.52 -0.43
CA ASN A 2 -27.28 25.32 -1.29
C ASN A 2 -26.78 25.69 -2.71
N PRO A 3 -25.89 24.91 -3.35
CA PRO A 3 -25.40 25.20 -4.71
C PRO A 3 -26.52 25.39 -5.74
N PHE A 4 -27.63 24.65 -5.64
CA PHE A 4 -28.77 24.82 -6.55
C PHE A 4 -29.52 26.14 -6.31
N GLU A 5 -29.59 26.62 -5.06
CA GLU A 5 -30.15 27.95 -4.76
C GLU A 5 -29.29 29.05 -5.37
N LEU A 6 -27.96 28.92 -5.26
CA LEU A 6 -27.01 29.87 -5.88
C LEU A 6 -27.14 29.85 -7.40
N TRP A 7 -27.23 28.66 -8.00
CA TRP A 7 -27.39 28.48 -9.45
C TRP A 7 -28.70 29.07 -9.99
N ALA A 8 -29.80 28.91 -9.27
CA ALA A 8 -31.11 29.40 -9.67
C ALA A 8 -31.37 30.87 -9.29
N LYS A 9 -30.53 31.45 -8.42
CA LYS A 9 -30.68 32.84 -7.97
C LYS A 9 -30.56 33.80 -9.16
N PRO A 10 -31.52 34.72 -9.35
CA PRO A 10 -31.43 35.69 -10.43
C PRO A 10 -30.20 36.61 -10.28
N GLU A 11 -29.48 36.78 -11.37
CA GLU A 11 -28.35 37.69 -11.50
C GLU A 11 -28.80 38.97 -12.20
N ARG A 12 -28.55 40.12 -11.54
CA ARG A 12 -28.81 41.44 -12.12
C ARG A 12 -27.56 41.92 -12.86
N ILE A 13 -27.71 42.22 -14.14
CA ILE A 13 -26.64 42.70 -15.01
C ILE A 13 -27.03 44.08 -15.52
N GLU A 14 -26.21 45.08 -15.22
CA GLU A 14 -26.43 46.47 -15.62
C GLU A 14 -25.62 46.81 -16.87
N GLY A 15 -26.11 47.77 -17.66
CA GLY A 15 -25.37 48.27 -18.82
C GLY A 15 -25.41 47.34 -20.04
N VAL A 16 -26.35 46.40 -20.10
CA VAL A 16 -26.45 45.46 -21.23
C VAL A 16 -27.01 46.19 -22.43
N SER A 17 -26.20 46.25 -23.50
CA SER A 17 -26.61 46.86 -24.76
C SER A 17 -27.50 45.90 -25.54
N LEU A 18 -28.79 46.24 -25.67
CA LEU A 18 -29.77 45.40 -26.36
C LEU A 18 -30.47 46.15 -27.48
N GLU A 19 -30.72 45.43 -28.56
CA GLU A 19 -31.60 45.82 -29.64
C GLU A 19 -33.01 45.28 -29.35
N ILE A 20 -33.87 46.13 -28.78
CA ILE A 20 -35.23 45.73 -28.38
C ILE A 20 -36.15 45.57 -29.61
N ASN A 21 -35.98 46.43 -30.61
CA ASN A 21 -36.71 46.38 -31.88
C ASN A 21 -35.75 46.01 -32.99
N LYS A 22 -36.07 44.95 -33.75
CA LYS A 22 -35.28 44.49 -34.89
C LYS A 22 -35.08 45.61 -35.91
N GLY A 23 -33.82 45.90 -36.24
CA GLY A 23 -33.34 47.03 -37.05
C GLY A 23 -33.12 48.34 -36.30
N GLY A 24 -33.30 48.39 -34.98
CA GLY A 24 -33.24 49.62 -34.17
C GLY A 24 -31.86 49.88 -33.52
N PRO A 25 -31.65 51.05 -32.90
CA PRO A 25 -30.41 51.34 -32.17
C PRO A 25 -30.33 50.52 -30.88
N CYS A 26 -29.13 50.03 -30.55
CA CYS A 26 -28.89 49.40 -29.27
C CYS A 26 -29.02 50.42 -28.13
N THR A 27 -29.74 50.05 -27.09
CA THR A 27 -29.96 50.88 -25.89
C THR A 27 -29.46 50.14 -24.66
N SER A 28 -29.05 50.87 -23.61
CA SER A 28 -28.52 50.28 -22.38
C SER A 28 -29.67 49.87 -21.45
N HIS A 29 -29.65 48.63 -20.97
CA HIS A 29 -30.67 48.06 -20.09
C HIS A 29 -30.07 47.40 -18.86
N THR A 30 -30.88 47.34 -17.80
CA THR A 30 -30.68 46.42 -16.70
C THR A 30 -31.47 45.15 -16.98
N VAL A 31 -30.81 44.00 -16.98
CA VAL A 31 -31.45 42.70 -17.18
C VAL A 31 -31.33 41.85 -15.93
N GLU A 32 -32.31 40.98 -15.73
CA GLU A 32 -32.27 39.93 -14.71
C GLU A 32 -32.22 38.58 -15.42
N ARG A 33 -31.18 37.80 -15.13
CA ARG A 33 -30.96 36.48 -15.72
C ARG A 33 -31.14 35.41 -14.65
N SER A 34 -32.05 34.47 -14.87
CA SER A 34 -32.24 33.29 -14.01
C SER A 34 -32.10 32.00 -14.83
N GLN A 35 -31.78 30.90 -14.15
CA GLN A 35 -31.63 29.57 -14.75
C GLN A 35 -32.59 28.59 -14.09
N ARG A 36 -33.26 27.76 -14.90
CA ARG A 36 -34.22 26.74 -14.47
C ARG A 36 -34.19 25.54 -15.40
N PHE A 37 -34.59 24.38 -14.89
CA PHE A 37 -34.78 23.18 -15.69
C PHE A 37 -36.05 23.26 -16.52
N VAL A 38 -35.93 23.03 -17.83
CA VAL A 38 -37.08 22.81 -18.73
C VAL A 38 -37.43 21.33 -18.78
N ARG A 39 -36.41 20.46 -18.75
CA ARG A 39 -36.54 19.00 -18.79
C ARG A 39 -35.55 18.38 -17.83
N LEU A 40 -35.97 17.31 -17.19
CA LEU A 40 -35.20 16.56 -16.22
C LEU A 40 -34.66 15.27 -16.87
N PRO A 41 -33.37 14.92 -16.69
CA PRO A 41 -32.80 13.72 -17.26
C PRO A 41 -33.06 12.47 -16.39
N PRO A 42 -33.13 11.26 -16.96
CA PRO A 42 -33.24 10.02 -16.17
C PRO A 42 -32.06 9.80 -15.21
N VAL A 43 -30.86 10.23 -15.62
CA VAL A 43 -29.62 10.22 -14.83
C VAL A 43 -29.08 11.64 -14.77
N LEU A 44 -28.88 12.16 -13.56
CA LEU A 44 -28.34 13.48 -13.32
C LEU A 44 -26.89 13.37 -12.84
N LEU A 45 -25.98 13.96 -13.61
CA LEU A 45 -24.56 14.03 -13.31
C LEU A 45 -24.23 15.41 -12.75
N ILE A 46 -23.66 15.46 -11.55
CA ILE A 46 -23.24 16.72 -10.90
C ILE A 46 -21.73 16.67 -10.68
N HIS A 47 -21.01 17.53 -11.39
CA HIS A 47 -19.58 17.76 -11.20
C HIS A 47 -19.38 18.89 -10.19
N PRO A 48 -18.93 18.61 -8.96
CA PRO A 48 -18.60 19.66 -8.01
C PRO A 48 -17.32 20.36 -8.50
N ASN A 49 -17.35 21.67 -8.66
CA ASN A 49 -16.14 22.41 -9.00
C ASN A 49 -15.21 22.44 -7.77
N ARG A 50 -14.15 21.63 -7.79
CA ARG A 50 -13.18 21.47 -6.71
C ARG A 50 -11.77 21.94 -7.08
N ALA A 51 -11.60 22.58 -8.22
CA ALA A 51 -10.30 23.08 -8.66
C ALA A 51 -10.45 24.49 -9.23
N GLU A 52 -9.46 25.32 -9.00
CA GLU A 52 -9.39 26.64 -9.63
C GLU A 52 -7.98 26.94 -10.10
N PHE A 53 -7.87 27.75 -11.13
CA PHE A 53 -6.59 28.27 -11.57
C PHE A 53 -6.20 29.47 -10.70
N SER A 54 -5.16 29.31 -9.90
CA SER A 54 -4.62 30.36 -9.05
C SER A 54 -3.78 31.31 -9.88
N MET A 55 -4.23 32.56 -10.03
CA MET A 55 -3.46 33.60 -10.73
C MET A 55 -2.21 34.04 -9.97
N GLU A 56 -2.09 33.72 -8.67
CA GLU A 56 -0.92 34.03 -7.84
C GLU A 56 0.23 33.05 -8.11
N THR A 57 -0.09 31.76 -8.19
CA THR A 57 0.90 30.68 -8.36
C THR A 57 1.01 30.20 -9.81
N PHE A 58 0.08 30.62 -10.69
CA PHE A 58 -0.07 30.14 -12.06
C PHE A 58 -0.24 28.62 -12.16
N THR A 59 -0.86 28.02 -11.14
CA THR A 59 -1.12 26.57 -11.06
C THR A 59 -2.59 26.30 -10.79
N VAL A 60 -3.04 25.08 -11.12
CA VAL A 60 -4.36 24.62 -10.71
C VAL A 60 -4.26 24.14 -9.27
N ARG A 61 -5.05 24.73 -8.38
CA ARG A 61 -5.12 24.32 -6.98
C ARG A 61 -6.46 23.68 -6.65
N THR A 62 -6.43 22.76 -5.72
CA THR A 62 -7.65 22.16 -5.19
C THR A 62 -8.32 23.10 -4.21
N LEU A 63 -9.63 23.28 -4.34
CA LEU A 63 -10.40 24.15 -3.47
C LEU A 63 -10.60 23.51 -2.08
N PRO A 64 -10.20 24.18 -0.98
CA PRO A 64 -10.56 23.75 0.36
C PRO A 64 -12.03 24.09 0.65
N GLY A 65 -12.65 23.34 1.55
CA GLY A 65 -14.03 23.52 1.99
C GLY A 65 -14.81 22.20 2.07
N LYS A 66 -15.30 21.91 3.29
CA LYS A 66 -16.28 20.84 3.48
C LYS A 66 -17.53 21.15 2.67
N TRP A 67 -17.97 20.20 1.87
CA TRP A 67 -19.20 20.32 1.09
C TRP A 67 -20.06 19.10 1.37
N THR A 68 -21.34 19.32 1.58
CA THR A 68 -22.31 18.27 1.80
C THR A 68 -23.32 18.25 0.67
N PHE A 69 -23.85 17.08 0.39
CA PHE A 69 -24.87 16.84 -0.62
C PHE A 69 -25.86 15.81 -0.07
N PRO A 70 -27.14 15.87 -0.47
CA PRO A 70 -28.15 14.96 0.05
C PRO A 70 -28.10 13.62 -0.67
N THR A 71 -28.57 12.55 -0.04
CA THR A 71 -28.79 11.27 -0.73
C THR A 71 -30.08 11.30 -1.55
N SER A 72 -31.13 11.96 -1.04
CA SER A 72 -32.37 12.25 -1.77
C SER A 72 -32.41 13.72 -2.22
N LEU A 73 -32.47 13.96 -3.52
CA LEU A 73 -32.44 15.29 -4.12
C LEU A 73 -33.83 15.68 -4.67
N ASN A 74 -34.34 16.82 -4.21
CA ASN A 74 -35.56 17.43 -4.75
C ASN A 74 -35.19 18.63 -5.66
N LEU A 75 -35.47 18.50 -6.96
CA LEU A 75 -35.25 19.56 -7.94
C LEU A 75 -36.47 20.43 -8.23
N GLU A 76 -37.63 20.16 -7.62
CA GLU A 76 -38.90 20.85 -7.87
C GLU A 76 -38.80 22.38 -7.85
N PRO A 77 -38.11 23.02 -6.87
CA PRO A 77 -37.99 24.49 -6.82
C PRO A 77 -37.25 25.10 -8.01
N TYR A 78 -36.53 24.28 -8.77
CA TYR A 78 -35.64 24.71 -9.85
C TYR A 78 -36.17 24.33 -11.24
N VAL A 79 -37.33 23.69 -11.32
CA VAL A 79 -38.04 23.40 -12.57
C VAL A 79 -38.91 24.58 -12.97
N LEU A 80 -39.08 24.84 -14.26
CA LEU A 80 -40.02 25.85 -14.74
C LEU A 80 -41.45 25.51 -14.29
N PRO A 81 -42.18 26.45 -13.65
CA PRO A 81 -43.54 26.18 -13.13
C PRO A 81 -44.50 25.62 -14.17
N MET A 82 -44.46 26.15 -15.40
CA MET A 82 -45.29 25.67 -16.51
C MET A 82 -45.02 24.22 -16.92
N GLU A 83 -43.86 23.66 -16.59
CA GLU A 83 -43.53 22.26 -16.85
C GLU A 83 -44.00 21.35 -15.71
N LEU A 84 -44.08 21.84 -14.47
CA LEU A 84 -44.67 21.13 -13.33
C LEU A 84 -46.19 20.97 -13.49
N GLU A 85 -46.87 21.96 -14.08
CA GLU A 85 -48.33 21.96 -14.31
C GLU A 85 -48.75 21.07 -15.50
N LYS A 86 -47.84 20.80 -16.44
CA LYS A 86 -48.07 19.92 -17.61
C LYS A 86 -48.01 18.43 -17.29
N ASN A 87 -48.00 18.04 -16.01
CA ASN A 87 -47.97 16.65 -15.52
C ASN A 87 -49.21 15.79 -15.87
N GLY A 88 -49.89 16.09 -16.99
CA GLY A 88 -50.80 15.21 -17.72
C GLY A 88 -50.17 14.48 -18.91
N GLY A 89 -48.89 14.69 -19.24
CA GLY A 89 -48.24 13.92 -20.31
C GLY A 89 -46.72 14.05 -20.38
N THR A 90 -46.00 12.97 -20.01
CA THR A 90 -44.61 12.62 -20.41
C THR A 90 -43.39 13.17 -19.61
N GLY A 91 -43.56 13.90 -18.50
CA GLY A 91 -42.42 14.38 -17.68
C GLY A 91 -41.93 13.38 -16.62
N LEU A 92 -40.61 13.36 -16.35
CA LEU A 92 -40.02 12.69 -15.17
C LEU A 92 -40.32 13.50 -13.88
N SER A 93 -40.43 12.83 -12.73
CA SER A 93 -40.60 13.51 -11.44
C SER A 93 -39.36 14.35 -11.07
N PRO A 94 -39.49 15.37 -10.22
CA PRO A 94 -38.34 16.17 -9.76
C PRO A 94 -37.47 15.48 -8.71
N PHE A 95 -37.71 14.20 -8.40
CA PHE A 95 -37.06 13.48 -7.30
C PHE A 95 -35.99 12.53 -7.80
N TYR A 96 -34.85 12.55 -7.11
CA TYR A 96 -33.65 11.81 -7.47
C TYR A 96 -33.01 11.17 -6.24
N GLU A 97 -32.39 10.02 -6.44
CA GLU A 97 -31.63 9.30 -5.41
C GLU A 97 -30.17 9.15 -5.82
N LEU A 98 -29.25 9.36 -4.88
CA LEU A 98 -27.82 9.23 -5.10
C LEU A 98 -27.46 7.77 -5.30
N ARG A 99 -26.90 7.45 -6.47
CA ARG A 99 -26.56 6.09 -6.89
C ARG A 99 -25.07 5.79 -6.81
N SER A 100 -24.24 6.77 -7.15
CA SER A 100 -22.79 6.61 -7.20
C SER A 100 -22.07 7.93 -6.92
N ILE A 101 -20.86 7.83 -6.38
CA ILE A 101 -19.95 8.94 -6.14
C ILE A 101 -18.58 8.53 -6.69
N VAL A 102 -18.02 9.31 -7.61
CA VAL A 102 -16.60 9.22 -7.92
C VAL A 102 -15.85 10.12 -6.95
N VAL A 103 -14.82 9.59 -6.32
CA VAL A 103 -13.98 10.27 -5.34
C VAL A 103 -12.59 10.46 -5.94
N HIS A 104 -12.03 11.64 -5.71
CA HIS A 104 -10.64 11.96 -6.00
C HIS A 104 -9.86 12.15 -4.70
N GLN A 105 -8.71 11.50 -4.61
CA GLN A 105 -7.79 11.56 -3.48
C GLN A 105 -6.46 12.15 -3.95
N GLY A 106 -6.07 13.31 -3.43
CA GLY A 106 -4.81 13.98 -3.80
C GLY A 106 -5.01 15.39 -4.36
N ILE A 107 -3.96 15.96 -4.95
CA ILE A 107 -3.92 17.35 -5.42
C ILE A 107 -4.51 17.49 -6.83
N ALA A 108 -4.82 18.72 -7.27
CA ALA A 108 -5.46 18.95 -8.56
C ALA A 108 -4.71 18.37 -9.77
N GLU A 109 -3.39 18.30 -9.70
CA GLU A 109 -2.52 17.81 -10.77
C GLU A 109 -2.26 16.29 -10.70
N ASN A 110 -2.43 15.68 -9.53
CA ASN A 110 -2.09 14.28 -9.30
C ASN A 110 -2.89 13.68 -8.14
N GLY A 111 -3.45 12.50 -8.36
CA GLY A 111 -4.18 11.79 -7.34
C GLY A 111 -4.73 10.46 -7.82
N HIS A 112 -5.59 9.88 -7.00
CA HIS A 112 -6.19 8.57 -7.19
C HIS A 112 -7.70 8.68 -7.30
N TYR A 113 -8.30 7.93 -8.22
CA TYR A 113 -9.75 7.91 -8.42
C TYR A 113 -10.32 6.55 -8.03
N PHE A 114 -11.40 6.58 -7.27
CA PHE A 114 -12.19 5.39 -6.95
C PHE A 114 -13.68 5.75 -6.86
N ALA A 115 -14.55 4.75 -6.78
CA ALA A 115 -15.99 4.97 -6.81
C ALA A 115 -16.72 4.28 -5.66
N TYR A 116 -17.69 4.97 -5.08
CA TYR A 116 -18.71 4.38 -4.22
C TYR A 116 -19.99 4.19 -5.00
N VAL A 117 -20.57 2.99 -4.93
CA VAL A 117 -21.75 2.60 -5.69
C VAL A 117 -22.77 1.96 -4.75
N ARG A 118 -24.02 2.46 -4.77
CA ARG A 118 -25.10 2.03 -3.85
C ARG A 118 -26.03 0.99 -4.46
N PHE A 119 -25.88 -0.29 -4.11
CA PHE A 119 -26.78 -1.37 -4.56
C PHE A 119 -27.89 -1.58 -3.54
N GLY A 120 -29.10 -1.10 -3.86
CA GLY A 120 -30.20 -1.06 -2.89
C GLY A 120 -29.83 -0.18 -1.70
N ASP A 121 -29.73 -0.76 -0.51
CA ASP A 121 -29.34 -0.06 0.73
C ASP A 121 -27.86 -0.23 1.10
N GLN A 122 -27.08 -0.95 0.29
CA GLN A 122 -25.68 -1.25 0.59
C GLN A 122 -24.73 -0.41 -0.27
N TRP A 123 -23.75 0.23 0.37
CA TRP A 123 -22.65 0.89 -0.32
C TRP A 123 -21.47 -0.07 -0.53
N VAL A 124 -20.89 0.01 -1.73
CA VAL A 124 -19.70 -0.75 -2.13
C VAL A 124 -18.65 0.22 -2.67
N CYS A 125 -17.43 0.10 -2.17
CA CYS A 125 -16.26 0.80 -2.69
C CYS A 125 -15.63 -0.02 -3.80
N PHE A 126 -15.42 0.60 -4.97
CA PHE A 126 -14.65 0.08 -6.09
C PHE A 126 -13.37 0.91 -6.19
N ASN A 127 -12.29 0.36 -5.64
CA ASN A 127 -10.97 0.97 -5.65
C ASN A 127 -10.02 0.06 -6.43
N ASP A 128 -9.94 0.28 -7.74
CA ASP A 128 -9.22 -0.56 -8.69
C ASP A 128 -9.59 -2.05 -8.54
N MET A 129 -8.62 -2.88 -8.14
CA MET A 129 -8.79 -4.31 -7.90
C MET A 129 -9.48 -4.64 -6.57
N TYR A 130 -9.61 -3.68 -5.67
CA TYR A 130 -10.19 -3.86 -4.33
C TYR A 130 -11.65 -3.45 -4.32
N VAL A 131 -12.53 -4.42 -4.09
CA VAL A 131 -13.98 -4.22 -3.99
C VAL A 131 -14.47 -4.68 -2.62
N PHE A 132 -15.03 -3.76 -1.84
CA PHE A 132 -15.47 -4.06 -0.47
C PHE A 132 -16.69 -3.25 -0.03
N ARG A 133 -17.44 -3.77 0.93
CA ARG A 133 -18.61 -3.11 1.51
C ARG A 133 -18.18 -1.98 2.43
N VAL A 134 -18.94 -0.89 2.45
CA VAL A 134 -18.64 0.30 3.26
C VAL A 134 -19.92 0.87 3.85
N SER A 135 -19.83 1.53 5.01
CA SER A 135 -20.99 2.22 5.60
C SER A 135 -21.28 3.53 4.89
N GLU A 136 -22.54 3.95 4.88
CA GLU A 136 -22.94 5.26 4.33
C GLU A 136 -22.21 6.42 5.04
N GLU A 137 -21.99 6.33 6.35
CA GLU A 137 -21.23 7.33 7.11
C GLU A 137 -19.80 7.49 6.58
N ALA A 138 -19.11 6.39 6.29
CA ALA A 138 -17.76 6.43 5.74
C ALA A 138 -17.73 7.00 4.31
N VAL A 139 -18.71 6.62 3.48
CA VAL A 139 -18.90 7.18 2.13
C VAL A 139 -19.08 8.69 2.19
N MET A 140 -20.00 9.18 3.03
CA MET A 140 -20.31 10.60 3.15
C MET A 140 -19.14 11.37 3.75
N THR A 141 -18.40 10.77 4.70
CA THR A 141 -17.20 11.37 5.29
C THR A 141 -16.10 11.54 4.26
N SER A 142 -15.77 10.48 3.51
CA SER A 142 -14.78 10.49 2.43
C SER A 142 -15.14 11.53 1.35
N ALA A 143 -16.39 11.51 0.89
CA ALA A 143 -16.82 12.35 -0.22
C ALA A 143 -17.03 13.83 0.15
N SER A 144 -17.32 14.14 1.41
CA SER A 144 -17.55 15.51 1.89
C SER A 144 -16.28 16.25 2.32
N CYS A 145 -15.18 15.53 2.57
CA CYS A 145 -13.98 16.07 3.19
C CYS A 145 -13.19 16.99 2.25
N SER A 146 -12.47 17.92 2.87
CA SER A 146 -11.31 18.60 2.31
C SER A 146 -10.53 19.21 3.49
N SER A 147 -9.83 18.37 4.25
CA SER A 147 -8.70 18.84 5.06
C SER A 147 -7.53 19.24 4.14
N ASP A 148 -6.35 19.52 4.69
CA ASP A 148 -5.15 20.05 4.00
C ASP A 148 -5.06 19.58 2.54
N THR A 149 -5.37 20.51 1.63
CA THR A 149 -5.55 20.25 0.20
C THR A 149 -4.23 20.04 -0.52
N GLU A 150 -3.12 20.41 0.12
CA GLU A 150 -1.74 20.33 -0.40
C GLU A 150 -0.97 19.10 0.08
N SER A 151 -1.55 18.28 0.98
CA SER A 151 -0.90 17.05 1.43
C SER A 151 -1.19 15.88 0.48
N LEU A 152 -0.13 15.13 0.16
CA LEU A 152 -0.20 13.83 -0.51
C LEU A 152 -0.61 12.69 0.43
N ASN A 153 -0.82 12.95 1.72
CA ASN A 153 -1.16 11.90 2.68
C ASN A 153 -2.52 11.27 2.39
N LYS A 154 -2.53 9.92 2.31
CA LYS A 154 -3.68 9.08 1.93
C LYS A 154 -4.96 9.29 2.76
N GLY A 155 -4.91 9.82 3.98
CA GLY A 155 -6.11 9.85 4.85
C GLY A 155 -7.00 11.08 4.75
N SER A 156 -6.49 12.22 4.26
CA SER A 156 -7.09 13.54 4.58
C SER A 156 -7.51 14.37 3.36
N ASN A 157 -7.46 13.81 2.15
CA ASN A 157 -7.63 14.60 0.92
C ASN A 157 -8.56 13.95 -0.11
N GLU A 158 -9.54 13.19 0.37
CA GLU A 158 -10.61 12.59 -0.43
C GLU A 158 -11.78 13.57 -0.59
N ARG A 159 -12.36 13.63 -1.79
CA ARG A 159 -13.53 14.47 -2.08
C ARG A 159 -14.32 13.95 -3.28
N ALA A 160 -15.63 14.19 -3.29
CA ALA A 160 -16.45 13.92 -4.47
C ALA A 160 -16.00 14.76 -5.67
N SER A 161 -15.77 14.09 -6.80
CA SER A 161 -15.48 14.68 -8.12
C SER A 161 -16.65 14.54 -9.11
N LEU A 162 -17.51 13.55 -8.89
CA LEU A 162 -18.76 13.36 -9.64
C LEU A 162 -19.81 12.70 -8.75
N LEU A 163 -20.99 13.29 -8.65
CA LEU A 163 -22.17 12.64 -8.09
C LEU A 163 -23.07 12.16 -9.21
N VAL A 164 -23.57 10.93 -9.09
CA VAL A 164 -24.51 10.32 -10.02
C VAL A 164 -25.83 10.09 -9.29
N TYR A 165 -26.85 10.84 -9.69
CA TYR A 165 -28.21 10.67 -9.20
C TYR A 165 -29.08 10.00 -10.26
N VAL A 166 -30.01 9.16 -9.84
CA VAL A 166 -30.97 8.49 -10.72
C VAL A 166 -32.38 8.94 -10.36
N ASN A 167 -33.18 9.26 -11.37
CA ASN A 167 -34.56 9.69 -11.18
C ASN A 167 -35.40 8.56 -10.58
N THR A 168 -36.17 8.85 -9.54
CA THR A 168 -36.91 7.82 -8.80
C THR A 168 -38.02 7.15 -9.62
N SER A 169 -38.58 7.84 -10.62
CA SER A 169 -39.67 7.33 -11.45
C SER A 169 -39.23 6.28 -12.46
N VAL A 170 -37.95 6.23 -12.82
CA VAL A 170 -37.38 5.34 -13.84
C VAL A 170 -36.19 4.52 -13.33
N SER A 171 -35.91 4.60 -12.02
CA SER A 171 -34.75 3.94 -11.40
C SER A 171 -34.75 2.42 -11.61
N LYS A 172 -35.93 1.78 -11.53
CA LYS A 172 -36.06 0.33 -11.75
C LYS A 172 -35.61 -0.06 -13.15
N ASP A 173 -36.08 0.67 -14.17
CA ASP A 173 -35.77 0.35 -15.57
C ASP A 173 -34.29 0.63 -15.88
N ILE A 174 -33.75 1.77 -15.42
CA ILE A 174 -32.36 2.16 -15.66
C ILE A 174 -31.36 1.21 -14.98
N LEU A 175 -31.70 0.71 -13.79
CA LEU A 175 -30.81 -0.14 -13.00
C LEU A 175 -31.01 -1.63 -13.25
N THR A 176 -31.92 -2.00 -14.16
CA THR A 176 -32.09 -3.41 -14.56
C THR A 176 -30.88 -3.86 -15.38
N GLU A 177 -30.27 -4.97 -15.00
CA GLU A 177 -29.17 -5.58 -15.75
C GLU A 177 -29.72 -6.50 -16.84
N ASP A 178 -29.29 -6.30 -18.08
CA ASP A 178 -29.59 -7.18 -19.19
C ASP A 178 -28.53 -8.28 -19.34
N PHE A 179 -28.94 -9.43 -19.87
CA PHE A 179 -27.99 -10.48 -20.22
C PHE A 179 -27.06 -10.02 -21.35
N VAL A 180 -25.75 -10.20 -21.15
CA VAL A 180 -24.75 -9.93 -22.19
C VAL A 180 -25.04 -10.81 -23.43
N PRO A 181 -25.21 -10.23 -24.63
CA PRO A 181 -25.51 -10.98 -25.85
C PRO A 181 -24.44 -12.05 -26.16
N THR A 182 -24.89 -13.22 -26.64
CA THR A 182 -24.01 -14.38 -26.90
C THR A 182 -22.85 -14.06 -27.84
N HIS A 183 -23.09 -13.25 -28.88
CA HIS A 183 -22.04 -12.88 -29.84
C HIS A 183 -20.94 -12.03 -29.20
N ILE A 184 -21.26 -11.20 -28.19
CA ILE A 184 -20.26 -10.42 -27.44
C ILE A 184 -19.44 -11.34 -26.54
N LYS A 185 -20.08 -12.33 -25.89
CA LYS A 185 -19.38 -13.34 -25.09
C LYS A 185 -18.38 -14.14 -25.93
N ALA A 186 -18.79 -14.58 -27.11
CA ALA A 186 -17.92 -15.31 -28.03
C ALA A 186 -16.69 -14.50 -28.44
N VAL A 187 -16.86 -13.20 -28.73
CA VAL A 187 -15.73 -12.30 -29.04
C VAL A 187 -14.81 -12.12 -27.83
N ALA A 188 -15.36 -12.01 -26.62
CA ALA A 188 -14.55 -11.90 -25.40
C ALA A 188 -13.71 -13.16 -25.17
N GLU A 189 -14.30 -14.35 -25.35
CA GLU A 189 -13.61 -15.64 -25.26
C GLU A 189 -12.49 -15.76 -26.32
N GLU A 190 -12.74 -15.32 -27.55
CA GLU A 190 -11.73 -15.28 -28.62
C GLU A 190 -10.56 -14.34 -28.26
N ILE A 191 -10.85 -13.14 -27.74
CA ILE A 191 -9.81 -12.19 -27.30
C ILE A 191 -8.96 -12.79 -26.18
N LEU A 192 -9.58 -13.49 -25.22
CA LEU A 192 -8.86 -14.15 -24.12
C LEU A 192 -7.96 -15.28 -24.66
N ALA A 193 -8.50 -16.15 -25.51
CA ALA A 193 -7.75 -17.24 -26.12
C ALA A 193 -6.58 -16.74 -26.97
N GLU A 194 -6.75 -15.65 -27.72
CA GLU A 194 -5.69 -15.05 -28.54
C GLU A 194 -4.62 -14.38 -27.69
N ARG A 195 -5.00 -13.68 -26.60
CA ARG A 195 -4.03 -13.16 -25.63
C ARG A 195 -3.19 -14.27 -25.01
N GLU A 196 -3.83 -15.38 -24.62
CA GLU A 196 -3.15 -16.58 -24.13
C GLU A 196 -2.24 -17.20 -25.18
N ARG A 197 -2.63 -17.20 -26.47
CA ARG A 197 -1.81 -17.73 -27.57
C ARG A 197 -0.58 -16.86 -27.81
N ILE A 198 -0.75 -15.55 -28.02
CA ILE A 198 0.34 -14.60 -28.25
C ILE A 198 1.34 -14.67 -27.09
N GLN A 199 0.86 -14.75 -25.85
CA GLN A 199 1.76 -14.77 -24.72
C GLN A 199 2.56 -16.08 -24.62
N ARG A 200 1.92 -17.23 -24.84
CA ARG A 200 2.62 -18.53 -24.93
C ARG A 200 3.71 -18.51 -26.00
N GLU A 201 3.48 -17.83 -27.12
CA GLU A 201 4.45 -17.70 -28.21
C GLU A 201 5.60 -16.72 -27.90
N ARG A 202 5.37 -15.70 -27.07
CA ARG A 202 6.41 -14.73 -26.69
C ARG A 202 7.47 -15.30 -25.75
N CYS A 203 7.22 -16.46 -25.11
CA CYS A 203 8.11 -17.09 -24.12
C CYS A 203 8.60 -16.10 -23.04
N GLU A 204 7.84 -15.03 -22.78
CA GLU A 204 8.20 -14.05 -21.76
C GLU A 204 7.98 -14.70 -20.41
N THR A 205 9.01 -14.73 -19.59
CA THR A 205 8.92 -15.28 -18.24
C THR A 205 8.99 -14.18 -17.22
N VAL A 206 8.44 -14.52 -16.07
CA VAL A 206 8.33 -13.68 -14.91
C VAL A 206 9.04 -14.40 -13.78
N THR A 207 10.04 -13.75 -13.19
CA THR A 207 10.81 -14.31 -12.10
C THR A 207 10.18 -14.00 -10.75
N PHE A 208 9.97 -15.03 -9.95
CA PHE A 208 9.57 -14.95 -8.55
C PHE A 208 10.74 -15.31 -7.66
N ARG A 209 10.97 -14.49 -6.64
CA ARG A 209 12.03 -14.69 -5.65
C ARG A 209 11.43 -15.22 -4.37
N TYR A 210 12.07 -16.19 -3.74
CA TYR A 210 11.54 -16.81 -2.55
C TYR A 210 12.64 -17.35 -1.63
N ILE A 211 12.28 -17.54 -0.36
CA ILE A 211 13.12 -18.14 0.68
C ILE A 211 12.41 -19.34 1.30
N THR A 212 13.14 -20.43 1.53
CA THR A 212 12.61 -21.64 2.20
C THR A 212 13.16 -21.82 3.61
N GLU A 213 14.33 -21.25 3.87
CA GLU A 213 15.04 -21.43 5.13
C GLU A 213 14.50 -20.44 6.16
N ARG A 214 14.03 -20.96 7.30
CA ARG A 214 13.47 -20.15 8.38
C ARG A 214 14.51 -19.18 8.96
N GLU A 215 15.77 -19.58 9.06
CA GLU A 215 16.84 -18.71 9.56
C GLU A 215 17.06 -17.51 8.62
N SER A 216 17.02 -17.74 7.31
CA SER A 216 17.03 -16.66 6.31
C SER A 216 15.80 -15.76 6.41
N LEU A 217 14.61 -16.31 6.65
CA LEU A 217 13.42 -15.48 6.90
C LEU A 217 13.63 -14.58 8.11
N VAL A 218 14.18 -15.10 9.21
CA VAL A 218 14.40 -14.25 10.38
C VAL A 218 15.48 -13.19 10.12
N GLU A 219 16.52 -13.51 9.35
CA GLU A 219 17.51 -12.50 8.94
C GLU A 219 16.88 -11.40 8.08
N ALA A 220 15.98 -11.75 7.17
CA ALA A 220 15.21 -10.77 6.38
C ALA A 220 14.27 -9.89 7.24
N LEU A 221 13.66 -10.46 8.27
CA LEU A 221 12.81 -9.70 9.21
C LEU A 221 13.63 -8.86 10.20
N ASP A 222 14.84 -9.31 10.53
CA ASP A 222 15.76 -8.58 11.41
C ASP A 222 16.38 -7.37 10.68
N ASP A 223 16.64 -7.44 9.37
CA ASP A 223 17.18 -6.36 8.54
C ASP A 223 16.45 -6.25 7.18
N PRO A 224 15.52 -5.30 7.03
CA PRO A 224 14.72 -5.19 5.82
C PRO A 224 15.44 -4.50 4.65
N TYR A 225 16.64 -3.94 4.85
CA TYR A 225 17.32 -3.11 3.84
C TYR A 225 18.40 -3.89 3.05
N ASP A 226 19.19 -4.74 3.73
CA ASP A 226 20.23 -5.56 3.10
C ASP A 226 20.34 -6.96 3.73
N PRO A 227 19.33 -7.84 3.51
CA PRO A 227 19.31 -9.14 4.15
C PRO A 227 20.33 -10.07 3.45
N PRO A 228 21.30 -10.66 4.19
CA PRO A 228 22.26 -11.61 3.64
C PRO A 228 21.61 -12.99 3.47
N VAL A 229 20.54 -13.07 2.69
CA VAL A 229 19.67 -14.25 2.63
C VAL A 229 19.89 -15.07 1.37
N ASN A 230 19.76 -16.40 1.52
CA ASN A 230 19.78 -17.34 0.41
C ASN A 230 18.46 -17.27 -0.37
N VAL A 231 18.33 -16.26 -1.23
CA VAL A 231 17.15 -16.08 -2.09
C VAL A 231 17.25 -16.99 -3.30
N LYS A 232 16.27 -17.88 -3.43
CA LYS A 232 16.08 -18.68 -4.64
C LYS A 232 15.11 -17.98 -5.58
N SER A 233 15.08 -18.41 -6.83
CA SER A 233 14.14 -17.87 -7.79
C SER A 233 13.67 -18.90 -8.80
N THR A 234 12.38 -18.88 -9.11
CA THR A 234 11.79 -19.64 -10.21
C THR A 234 11.20 -18.67 -11.23
N SER A 235 11.08 -19.10 -12.48
CA SER A 235 10.49 -18.27 -13.54
C SER A 235 9.30 -18.98 -14.15
N VAL A 236 8.17 -18.27 -14.22
CA VAL A 236 6.93 -18.78 -14.83
C VAL A 236 6.65 -18.03 -16.13
N PRO A 237 6.04 -18.66 -17.15
CA PRO A 237 5.52 -17.94 -18.30
C PRO A 237 4.57 -16.83 -17.85
N THR A 238 4.62 -15.68 -18.51
CA THR A 238 3.70 -14.57 -18.36
C THR A 238 2.23 -14.99 -18.58
N PHE A 239 1.28 -14.34 -17.89
CA PHE A 239 -0.14 -14.76 -17.79
C PHE A 239 -0.30 -16.11 -17.10
N PHE A 240 -0.04 -16.08 -15.80
CA PHE A 240 -0.07 -17.24 -14.92
C PHE A 240 -1.10 -17.00 -13.82
N SER A 241 -1.71 -18.08 -13.37
CA SER A 241 -2.47 -18.16 -12.13
C SER A 241 -1.53 -18.22 -10.93
N ILE A 242 -2.05 -17.90 -9.76
CA ILE A 242 -1.26 -18.00 -8.53
C ILE A 242 -0.88 -19.45 -8.22
N GLU A 243 -1.75 -20.40 -8.59
CA GLU A 243 -1.53 -21.83 -8.49
C GLU A 243 -0.34 -22.27 -9.35
N GLU A 244 -0.17 -21.72 -10.55
CA GLU A 244 0.98 -22.00 -11.42
C GLU A 244 2.28 -21.46 -10.83
N VAL A 245 2.26 -20.31 -10.16
CA VAL A 245 3.43 -19.80 -9.40
C VAL A 245 3.79 -20.76 -8.28
N HIS A 246 2.81 -21.19 -7.49
CA HIS A 246 3.03 -22.11 -6.38
C HIS A 246 3.54 -23.46 -6.90
N ALA A 247 3.03 -23.93 -8.05
CA ALA A 247 3.49 -25.16 -8.67
C ALA A 247 4.94 -25.08 -9.15
N ALA A 248 5.33 -23.99 -9.81
CA ALA A 248 6.69 -23.77 -10.26
C ALA A 248 7.68 -23.64 -9.08
N ILE A 249 7.27 -23.01 -7.98
CA ILE A 249 8.06 -22.96 -6.74
C ILE A 249 8.21 -24.36 -6.15
N ALA A 250 7.12 -25.12 -6.06
CA ALA A 250 7.13 -26.47 -5.50
C ALA A 250 8.07 -27.39 -6.28
N GLU A 251 7.98 -27.35 -7.62
CA GLU A 251 8.85 -28.12 -8.51
C GLU A 251 10.33 -27.77 -8.32
N ASP A 252 10.66 -26.48 -8.26
CA ASP A 252 12.04 -25.99 -8.08
C ASP A 252 12.68 -26.48 -6.76
N ILE A 253 11.87 -26.68 -5.71
CA ILE A 253 12.33 -27.23 -4.42
C ILE A 253 12.12 -28.73 -4.25
N GLY A 254 11.69 -29.44 -5.31
CA GLY A 254 11.44 -30.89 -5.28
C GLY A 254 10.26 -31.31 -4.39
N GLN A 255 9.25 -30.46 -4.27
CA GLN A 255 8.00 -30.71 -3.53
C GLN A 255 6.79 -30.68 -4.47
N SER A 256 5.62 -31.07 -3.95
CA SER A 256 4.33 -30.89 -4.63
C SER A 256 3.59 -29.67 -4.09
N PRO A 257 2.66 -29.05 -4.87
CA PRO A 257 1.96 -27.82 -4.45
C PRO A 257 1.14 -27.98 -3.14
N ASP A 258 0.71 -29.19 -2.83
CA ASP A 258 0.01 -29.58 -1.59
C ASP A 258 0.96 -29.79 -0.39
N ARG A 259 2.28 -29.67 -0.59
CA ARG A 259 3.32 -29.81 0.45
C ARG A 259 3.96 -28.48 0.84
N ILE A 260 3.50 -27.35 0.27
CA ILE A 260 4.08 -26.03 0.54
C ILE A 260 3.01 -25.01 0.92
N ARG A 261 3.33 -24.04 1.78
CA ARG A 261 2.57 -22.78 1.89
C ARG A 261 3.43 -21.62 1.44
N VAL A 262 2.84 -20.74 0.64
CA VAL A 262 3.52 -19.55 0.15
C VAL A 262 2.94 -18.34 0.85
N TRP A 263 3.80 -17.62 1.55
CA TRP A 263 3.48 -16.45 2.36
C TRP A 263 4.09 -15.21 1.72
N MET A 264 3.37 -14.09 1.83
CA MET A 264 3.86 -12.77 1.44
C MET A 264 3.70 -11.80 2.62
N TYR A 265 4.59 -10.82 2.72
CA TYR A 265 4.57 -9.80 3.77
C TYR A 265 4.06 -8.48 3.18
N ASP A 266 3.25 -7.74 3.94
CA ASP A 266 2.85 -6.39 3.55
C ASP A 266 3.95 -5.38 3.91
N GLY A 267 4.45 -4.64 2.91
CA GLY A 267 5.56 -3.69 3.07
C GLY A 267 5.28 -2.34 2.42
N GLY A 268 4.83 -1.36 3.20
CA GLY A 268 4.71 0.04 2.80
C GLY A 268 5.47 0.96 3.75
N ILE A 269 5.98 2.10 3.24
CA ILE A 269 6.90 3.05 3.92
C ILE A 269 6.28 3.78 5.14
N ALA A 270 5.10 3.36 5.60
CA ALA A 270 4.42 3.89 6.79
C ALA A 270 3.76 2.81 7.68
N ALA A 271 4.04 1.51 7.44
CA ALA A 271 3.45 0.43 8.20
C ALA A 271 4.44 -0.14 9.21
N ASP A 272 4.15 0.06 10.50
CA ASP A 272 4.88 -0.50 11.64
C ASP A 272 4.61 -2.00 11.87
N VAL A 273 4.17 -2.72 10.84
CA VAL A 273 3.56 -4.05 10.94
C VAL A 273 4.01 -4.94 9.77
N PHE A 274 4.92 -5.87 10.01
CA PHE A 274 5.26 -6.96 9.11
C PHE A 274 4.36 -8.16 9.41
N GLU A 275 3.13 -8.11 8.95
CA GLU A 275 2.22 -9.25 9.02
C GLU A 275 2.29 -10.04 7.71
N ALA A 276 2.43 -11.37 7.85
CA ALA A 276 2.38 -12.29 6.74
C ALA A 276 0.95 -12.71 6.45
N HIS A 277 0.61 -12.81 5.18
CA HIS A 277 -0.62 -13.44 4.72
C HIS A 277 -0.32 -14.44 3.60
N LEU A 278 -1.29 -15.30 3.30
CA LEU A 278 -1.15 -16.25 2.19
C LEU A 278 -0.97 -15.47 0.89
N HIS A 279 0.02 -15.88 0.08
CA HIS A 279 0.28 -15.26 -1.21
C HIS A 279 -1.01 -15.29 -2.04
N ASN A 280 -1.51 -14.10 -2.39
CA ASN A 280 -2.74 -13.87 -3.13
C ASN A 280 -2.58 -12.85 -4.28
N ASP A 281 -1.44 -12.14 -4.36
CA ASP A 281 -1.17 -11.12 -5.37
C ASP A 281 0.15 -11.37 -6.10
N THR A 282 0.03 -11.80 -7.35
CA THR A 282 1.14 -12.09 -8.24
C THR A 282 1.84 -10.86 -8.83
N ASN A 283 1.26 -9.67 -8.69
CA ASN A 283 1.85 -8.43 -9.19
C ASN A 283 2.95 -7.91 -8.26
N ARG A 284 2.94 -8.32 -6.99
CA ARG A 284 3.98 -7.95 -6.03
C ARG A 284 5.20 -8.85 -6.19
N ARG A 285 6.33 -8.24 -6.54
CA ARG A 285 7.64 -8.89 -6.83
C ARG A 285 8.54 -9.01 -5.58
N GLU A 286 7.91 -8.99 -4.42
CA GLU A 286 8.60 -9.10 -3.14
C GLU A 286 9.12 -10.53 -2.93
N ILE A 287 9.98 -10.69 -1.93
CA ILE A 287 10.52 -12.01 -1.60
C ILE A 287 9.43 -12.80 -0.87
N LEU A 288 9.01 -13.92 -1.46
CA LEU A 288 8.03 -14.82 -0.86
C LEU A 288 8.68 -15.73 0.18
N PHE A 289 7.96 -16.11 1.23
CA PHE A 289 8.38 -17.18 2.12
C PHE A 289 7.65 -18.47 1.80
N VAL A 290 8.40 -19.55 1.59
CA VAL A 290 7.88 -20.85 1.20
C VAL A 290 8.12 -21.84 2.33
N GLU A 291 7.05 -22.13 3.05
CA GLU A 291 7.04 -23.07 4.15
C GLU A 291 6.83 -24.50 3.61
N ILE A 292 7.81 -25.39 3.83
CA ILE A 292 7.68 -26.82 3.49
C ILE A 292 6.94 -27.53 4.61
N LEU A 293 5.78 -28.10 4.30
CA LEU A 293 4.94 -28.79 5.26
C LEU A 293 5.41 -30.24 5.49
N PRO A 294 5.34 -30.76 6.73
CA PRO A 294 5.67 -32.15 7.02
C PRO A 294 4.66 -33.14 6.41
N ASP A 295 3.42 -32.69 6.17
CA ASP A 295 2.28 -33.45 5.65
C ASP A 295 1.54 -32.67 4.57
N LYS A 296 0.67 -33.34 3.79
CA LYS A 296 -0.17 -32.67 2.77
C LYS A 296 -1.14 -31.68 3.42
N LYS A 297 -1.44 -30.58 2.71
CA LYS A 297 -2.44 -29.55 3.11
C LYS A 297 -3.75 -30.16 3.61
N GLU A 298 -4.22 -31.24 3.00
CA GLU A 298 -5.47 -31.94 3.35
C GLU A 298 -5.51 -32.51 4.79
N LYS A 299 -4.36 -32.76 5.43
CA LYS A 299 -4.33 -33.16 6.85
C LYS A 299 -4.44 -31.96 7.81
N PHE A 300 -4.18 -30.75 7.33
CA PHE A 300 -4.36 -29.51 8.10
C PHE A 300 -5.82 -29.00 8.07
N SER A 301 -6.71 -29.68 7.33
CA SER A 301 -8.13 -29.32 7.06
C SER A 301 -9.09 -29.36 8.26
N GLN A 302 -8.60 -29.26 9.50
CA GLN A 302 -9.44 -28.88 10.64
C GLN A 302 -9.31 -27.40 11.01
N MET A 303 -8.47 -26.63 10.31
CA MET A 303 -8.40 -25.18 10.44
C MET A 303 -8.75 -24.56 9.09
N SER A 304 -9.74 -23.65 9.07
CA SER A 304 -10.11 -22.93 7.86
C SER A 304 -8.87 -22.27 7.25
N VAL A 305 -8.78 -22.29 5.92
CA VAL A 305 -7.72 -21.63 5.14
C VAL A 305 -7.59 -20.14 5.52
N GLU A 306 -8.68 -19.55 6.03
CA GLU A 306 -8.77 -18.17 6.55
C GLU A 306 -8.09 -17.93 7.91
N ASN A 307 -7.70 -18.98 8.66
CA ASN A 307 -7.11 -18.88 10.01
C ASN A 307 -5.69 -19.46 10.11
N ALA A 308 -4.96 -19.54 8.99
CA ALA A 308 -3.58 -20.03 9.00
C ALA A 308 -2.67 -19.09 9.80
N PHE A 309 -2.06 -19.60 10.87
CA PHE A 309 -1.14 -18.87 11.73
C PHE A 309 0.25 -19.50 11.67
N PHE A 310 1.28 -18.68 11.70
CA PHE A 310 2.61 -19.12 12.11
C PHE A 310 3.34 -18.00 12.86
N ALA A 311 4.27 -18.36 13.73
CA ALA A 311 5.20 -17.43 14.35
C ALA A 311 6.60 -18.03 14.38
N LEU A 312 7.62 -17.19 14.19
CA LEU A 312 9.03 -17.55 14.32
C LEU A 312 9.43 -17.33 15.76
N VAL A 313 9.63 -18.40 16.52
CA VAL A 313 9.84 -18.34 17.97
C VAL A 313 11.28 -18.69 18.29
N ARG A 314 11.92 -17.85 19.10
CA ARG A 314 13.20 -18.14 19.78
C ARG A 314 13.02 -18.08 21.27
N ILE A 315 13.78 -18.90 21.98
CA ILE A 315 13.78 -18.95 23.44
C ILE A 315 15.17 -18.55 23.91
N ILE A 316 15.23 -17.61 24.85
CA ILE A 316 16.48 -17.24 25.52
C ILE A 316 16.72 -18.25 26.65
N HIS A 317 17.89 -18.88 26.64
CA HIS A 317 18.31 -19.82 27.68
C HIS A 317 19.78 -19.57 28.02
N GLU A 318 20.13 -19.54 29.31
CA GLU A 318 21.51 -19.33 29.79
C GLU A 318 22.24 -18.16 29.08
N ASP A 319 21.54 -17.03 28.94
CA ASP A 319 22.05 -15.83 28.29
C ASP A 319 22.42 -15.98 26.80
N SER A 320 21.75 -16.88 26.09
CA SER A 320 21.94 -17.11 24.67
C SER A 320 20.60 -17.21 23.93
N LEU A 321 20.57 -16.73 22.68
CA LEU A 321 19.42 -16.91 21.79
C LEU A 321 19.44 -18.33 21.20
N GLY A 322 18.46 -19.14 21.59
CA GLY A 322 18.27 -20.47 21.03
C GLY A 322 17.88 -20.46 19.53
N PRO A 323 17.84 -21.63 18.90
CA PRO A 323 17.48 -21.76 17.49
C PRO A 323 16.04 -21.33 17.23
N CYS A 324 15.78 -20.85 16.01
CA CYS A 324 14.43 -20.48 15.60
C CYS A 324 13.55 -21.72 15.35
N LYS A 325 12.32 -21.67 15.85
CA LYS A 325 11.27 -22.67 15.57
C LYS A 325 10.08 -21.97 14.92
N ILE A 326 9.37 -22.68 14.04
CA ILE A 326 8.08 -22.22 13.52
C ILE A 326 6.98 -22.86 14.34
N ILE A 327 6.04 -22.06 14.84
CA ILE A 327 4.87 -22.51 15.59
C ILE A 327 3.61 -22.15 14.83
N HIS A 328 2.76 -23.15 14.56
CA HIS A 328 1.58 -23.01 13.68
C HIS A 328 0.28 -22.71 14.40
N THR A 329 0.26 -22.77 15.74
CA THR A 329 -0.93 -22.46 16.51
C THR A 329 -0.62 -21.59 17.73
N ARG A 330 -1.55 -20.69 18.05
CA ARG A 330 -1.46 -19.88 19.28
C ARG A 330 -1.43 -20.76 20.54
N LYS A 331 -2.14 -21.89 20.54
CA LYS A 331 -2.15 -22.85 21.66
C LYS A 331 -0.78 -23.49 21.89
N ASP A 332 -0.04 -23.81 20.83
CA ASP A 332 1.31 -24.36 20.98
C ASP A 332 2.28 -23.28 21.45
N LEU A 333 2.08 -22.01 21.07
CA LEU A 333 2.83 -20.88 21.61
C LEU A 333 2.53 -20.65 23.10
N GLU A 334 1.27 -20.74 23.53
CA GLU A 334 0.88 -20.71 24.95
C GLU A 334 1.53 -21.86 25.73
N ARG A 335 1.52 -23.07 25.17
CA ARG A 335 2.15 -24.24 25.78
C ARG A 335 3.66 -24.03 25.98
N LEU A 336 4.36 -23.49 24.97
CA LEU A 336 5.79 -23.18 25.07
C LEU A 336 6.11 -22.14 26.15
N ILE A 337 5.20 -21.19 26.40
CA ILE A 337 5.36 -20.22 27.49
C ILE A 337 5.15 -20.89 28.85
N GLY A 338 4.18 -21.81 28.97
CA GLY A 338 3.82 -22.47 30.23
C GLY A 338 4.65 -23.69 30.62
N GLU A 339 5.34 -24.35 29.68
CA GLU A 339 6.18 -25.54 29.93
C GLU A 339 7.62 -25.21 30.36
N SER A 340 8.03 -23.95 30.32
CA SER A 340 9.35 -23.52 30.75
C SER A 340 9.46 -23.57 32.29
N GLU A 341 10.56 -24.13 32.81
CA GLU A 341 10.85 -24.11 34.26
C GLU A 341 10.98 -22.68 34.80
N GLU A 342 11.29 -21.72 33.93
CA GLU A 342 11.30 -20.28 34.19
C GLU A 342 10.06 -19.60 33.57
N GLU A 343 9.36 -18.74 34.33
CA GLU A 343 8.27 -17.92 33.77
C GLU A 343 8.83 -17.03 32.64
N ASN A 344 8.29 -17.18 31.43
CA ASN A 344 8.69 -16.42 30.25
C ASN A 344 7.63 -15.39 29.85
N LYS A 345 8.07 -14.20 29.43
CA LYS A 345 7.23 -13.21 28.74
C LYS A 345 7.43 -13.30 27.22
N CYS A 346 6.36 -13.00 26.49
CA CYS A 346 6.35 -13.01 25.04
C CYS A 346 6.69 -11.62 24.48
N LEU A 347 7.79 -11.53 23.74
CA LEU A 347 8.25 -10.30 23.09
C LEU A 347 8.14 -10.44 21.56
N ILE A 348 7.61 -9.45 20.85
CA ILE A 348 7.63 -9.38 19.38
C ILE A 348 8.64 -8.33 18.92
N CYS A 349 9.40 -8.67 17.88
CA CYS A 349 10.23 -7.75 17.10
C CYS A 349 9.44 -7.27 15.86
N LEU A 350 8.96 -6.02 15.88
CA LEU A 350 8.14 -5.44 14.80
C LEU A 350 8.95 -4.62 13.79
N GLN A 351 10.04 -3.99 14.22
CA GLN A 351 10.94 -3.19 13.37
C GLN A 351 12.30 -3.02 14.06
N GLY A 352 13.39 -3.38 13.38
CA GLY A 352 14.73 -2.95 13.76
C GLY A 352 15.14 -3.33 15.20
N PRO A 353 15.37 -2.38 16.13
CA PRO A 353 15.91 -2.66 17.47
C PRO A 353 14.84 -2.60 18.58
N SER A 354 13.54 -2.78 18.27
CA SER A 354 12.46 -2.55 19.23
C SER A 354 11.75 -3.86 19.60
N LEU A 355 11.67 -4.15 20.90
CA LEU A 355 10.97 -5.31 21.47
C LEU A 355 9.71 -4.87 22.21
N TRP A 356 8.57 -5.45 21.81
CA TRP A 356 7.27 -5.17 22.39
C TRP A 356 6.79 -6.39 23.17
N GLU A 357 6.40 -6.19 24.42
CA GLU A 357 5.77 -7.26 25.18
C GLU A 357 4.29 -7.33 24.86
N VAL A 358 3.83 -8.53 24.54
CA VAL A 358 2.48 -8.77 24.03
C VAL A 358 1.93 -10.08 24.57
N SER A 359 0.62 -10.18 24.65
CA SER A 359 -0.07 -11.44 24.89
C SER A 359 -0.12 -12.29 23.61
N VAL A 360 -0.30 -13.61 23.76
CA VAL A 360 -0.26 -14.56 22.64
C VAL A 360 -1.34 -14.27 21.59
N ASP A 361 -2.50 -13.76 21.99
CA ASP A 361 -3.58 -13.36 21.09
C ASP A 361 -3.21 -12.18 20.17
N ARG A 362 -2.26 -11.33 20.59
CA ARG A 362 -1.80 -10.16 19.84
C ARG A 362 -0.59 -10.42 18.96
N VAL A 363 -0.10 -11.66 18.91
CA VAL A 363 1.00 -12.06 18.01
C VAL A 363 0.50 -12.04 16.56
N LEU A 364 1.18 -11.28 15.70
CA LEU A 364 0.88 -11.19 14.28
C LEU A 364 1.26 -12.48 13.55
N VAL A 365 0.57 -12.78 12.45
CA VAL A 365 0.95 -13.89 11.57
C VAL A 365 2.31 -13.60 10.95
N GLY A 366 3.22 -14.57 11.02
CA GLY A 366 4.61 -14.44 10.55
C GLY A 366 5.51 -13.58 11.43
N GLY A 367 5.06 -13.23 12.64
CA GLY A 367 5.83 -12.42 13.58
C GLY A 367 7.08 -13.12 14.13
N ASN A 368 8.13 -12.34 14.37
CA ASN A 368 9.39 -12.76 15.01
C ASN A 368 9.27 -12.58 16.54
N VAL A 369 9.06 -13.69 17.23
CA VAL A 369 8.76 -13.79 18.67
C VAL A 369 9.98 -14.28 19.45
N ILE A 370 10.21 -13.66 20.60
CA ILE A 370 11.24 -14.06 21.56
C ILE A 370 10.57 -14.33 22.91
N LEU A 371 10.72 -15.56 23.37
CA LEU A 371 10.39 -15.95 24.73
C LEU A 371 11.60 -15.63 25.61
N CYS A 372 11.38 -14.71 26.54
CA CYS A 372 12.39 -14.14 27.39
C CYS A 372 12.02 -14.38 28.86
N PRO A 373 12.94 -14.84 29.72
CA PRO A 373 12.67 -14.99 31.14
C PRO A 373 12.15 -13.68 31.74
N VAL A 374 11.12 -13.75 32.60
CA VAL A 374 10.51 -12.57 33.23
C VAL A 374 11.56 -11.75 33.99
N SER A 375 12.52 -12.44 34.63
CA SER A 375 13.67 -11.87 35.33
C SER A 375 14.62 -11.06 34.44
N MET A 376 14.68 -11.36 33.14
CA MET A 376 15.58 -10.70 32.20
C MET A 376 15.02 -9.34 31.75
N LYS A 377 15.88 -8.32 31.76
CA LYS A 377 15.55 -6.99 31.26
C LYS A 377 15.40 -6.99 29.74
N LYS A 378 14.46 -6.19 29.21
CA LYS A 378 14.21 -6.11 27.75
C LYS A 378 15.44 -5.63 26.98
N GLU A 379 16.23 -4.74 27.59
CA GLU A 379 17.47 -4.20 27.02
C GLU A 379 18.52 -5.30 26.79
N HIS A 380 18.54 -6.30 27.68
CA HIS A 380 19.48 -7.42 27.59
C HIS A 380 19.09 -8.39 26.48
N ALA A 381 17.80 -8.72 26.37
CA ALA A 381 17.27 -9.51 25.26
C ALA A 381 17.50 -8.81 23.91
N LEU A 382 17.40 -7.47 23.88
CA LEU A 382 17.71 -6.68 22.71
C LEU A 382 19.21 -6.74 22.35
N GLU A 383 20.10 -6.74 23.34
CA GLU A 383 21.53 -6.87 23.11
C GLU A 383 21.89 -8.23 22.51
N LEU A 384 21.29 -9.32 22.99
CA LEU A 384 21.45 -10.64 22.39
C LEU A 384 21.01 -10.65 20.91
N LEU A 385 19.90 -9.98 20.59
CA LEU A 385 19.46 -9.83 19.20
C LEU A 385 20.44 -9.02 18.35
N ARG A 386 20.97 -7.92 18.88
CA ARG A 386 22.00 -7.12 18.22
C ARG A 386 23.25 -7.94 17.97
N GLN A 387 23.63 -8.80 18.92
CA GLN A 387 24.78 -9.68 18.77
C GLN A 387 24.68 -10.61 17.56
N ARG A 388 23.46 -11.04 17.21
CA ARG A 388 23.20 -11.83 16.00
C ARG A 388 23.38 -11.04 14.70
N LYS A 389 23.25 -9.70 14.74
CA LYS A 389 23.40 -8.81 13.57
C LYS A 389 24.83 -8.36 13.32
N PHE A 390 25.80 -8.75 14.15
CA PHE A 390 27.20 -8.47 13.85
C PHE A 390 27.59 -9.20 12.56
N LYS A 391 27.82 -8.44 11.48
CA LYS A 391 28.43 -8.97 10.26
C LYS A 391 29.96 -9.00 10.48
N GLU A 392 30.61 -10.10 10.13
CA GLU A 392 32.06 -10.11 9.97
C GLU A 392 32.40 -9.38 8.68
N VAL A 393 33.08 -8.26 8.80
CA VAL A 393 33.45 -7.39 7.69
C VAL A 393 34.95 -7.48 7.49
N GLU A 394 35.38 -7.83 6.28
CA GLU A 394 36.79 -7.77 5.90
C GLU A 394 37.24 -6.31 5.76
N VAL A 395 38.32 -5.95 6.45
CA VAL A 395 38.90 -4.61 6.38
C VAL A 395 40.02 -4.59 5.35
N LEU A 396 39.82 -3.82 4.29
CA LEU A 396 40.82 -3.61 3.24
C LEU A 396 41.42 -2.21 3.38
N LEU A 397 42.76 -2.13 3.41
CA LEU A 397 43.48 -0.86 3.37
C LEU A 397 43.82 -0.47 1.93
N LEU A 398 43.50 0.77 1.56
CA LEU A 398 43.87 1.36 0.28
C LEU A 398 45.19 2.13 0.42
N ASP A 399 46.23 1.73 -0.33
CA ASP A 399 47.49 2.48 -0.36
C ASP A 399 47.35 3.76 -1.18
N ARG A 400 47.36 4.90 -0.47
CA ARG A 400 47.26 6.24 -1.07
C ARG A 400 48.54 6.69 -1.80
N ARG A 401 49.66 5.95 -1.69
CA ARG A 401 50.97 6.33 -2.24
C ARG A 401 51.29 5.77 -3.64
N GLY A 402 50.33 5.19 -4.36
CA GLY A 402 50.38 5.23 -5.84
C GLY A 402 50.13 3.96 -6.64
N THR A 403 49.60 2.88 -6.05
CA THR A 403 49.30 1.65 -6.81
C THR A 403 47.80 1.34 -6.94
N GLY A 404 46.94 1.94 -6.10
CA GLY A 404 45.50 1.66 -6.08
C GLY A 404 45.15 0.24 -5.62
N MET A 405 46.11 -0.50 -5.03
CA MET A 405 45.87 -1.85 -4.54
C MET A 405 45.26 -1.86 -3.15
N TRP A 406 44.30 -2.77 -2.95
CA TRP A 406 43.65 -3.05 -1.68
C TRP A 406 44.40 -4.17 -0.96
N THR A 407 44.79 -3.94 0.29
CA THR A 407 45.48 -4.95 1.11
C THR A 407 44.55 -5.45 2.22
N PRO A 408 44.23 -6.75 2.27
CA PRO A 408 43.47 -7.32 3.38
C PRO A 408 44.22 -7.19 4.70
N THR A 409 43.52 -6.76 5.75
CA THR A 409 44.08 -6.64 7.11
C THR A 409 43.40 -7.57 8.11
N GLY A 410 42.48 -8.40 7.65
CA GLY A 410 41.66 -9.30 8.47
C GLY A 410 40.22 -8.81 8.62
N THR A 411 39.49 -9.43 9.52
CA THR A 411 38.04 -9.24 9.70
C THR A 411 37.71 -8.62 11.06
N ILE A 412 36.72 -7.75 11.09
CA ILE A 412 36.16 -7.18 12.33
C ILE A 412 34.66 -7.43 12.42
N ARG A 413 34.11 -7.42 13.63
CA ARG A 413 32.66 -7.52 13.85
C ARG A 413 32.02 -6.14 13.99
N LEU A 414 31.19 -5.77 13.03
CA LEU A 414 30.44 -4.51 13.00
C LEU A 414 28.94 -4.76 13.11
N ASP A 415 28.27 -3.97 13.96
CA ASP A 415 26.80 -3.92 14.00
C ASP A 415 26.36 -3.11 12.78
N ALA A 416 25.32 -3.57 12.06
CA ALA A 416 24.71 -2.84 10.94
C ALA A 416 24.28 -1.41 11.31
N LYS A 417 24.07 -1.12 12.59
CA LYS A 417 23.76 0.22 13.12
C LYS A 417 24.94 0.96 13.75
N SER A 418 26.16 0.43 13.61
CA SER A 418 27.37 1.11 14.12
C SER A 418 27.44 2.51 13.55
N SER A 419 27.63 3.52 14.41
CA SER A 419 27.88 4.87 13.90
C SER A 419 29.20 4.89 13.13
N TYR A 420 29.37 5.87 12.23
CA TYR A 420 30.62 6.08 11.51
C TYR A 420 31.82 6.15 12.47
N VAL A 421 31.64 6.82 13.62
CA VAL A 421 32.68 7.00 14.64
C VAL A 421 33.00 5.68 15.36
N ASP A 422 31.99 4.87 15.68
CA ASP A 422 32.21 3.57 16.31
C ASP A 422 32.91 2.60 15.35
N ALA A 423 32.56 2.64 14.06
CA ALA A 423 33.24 1.89 13.03
C ALA A 423 34.72 2.31 12.89
N GLN A 424 35.00 3.62 12.88
CA GLN A 424 36.37 4.14 12.88
C GLN A 424 37.18 3.61 14.08
N LYS A 425 36.59 3.65 15.29
CA LYS A 425 37.24 3.18 16.52
C LYS A 425 37.57 1.69 16.46
N LYS A 426 36.61 0.86 16.05
CA LYS A 426 36.81 -0.60 15.93
C LYS A 426 37.87 -0.97 14.88
N VAL A 427 37.87 -0.27 13.74
CA VAL A 427 38.91 -0.48 12.71
C VAL A 427 40.27 -0.06 13.23
N TYR A 428 40.36 1.06 13.95
CA TYR A 428 41.62 1.51 14.55
C TYR A 428 42.17 0.48 15.54
N GLU A 429 41.33 -0.01 16.46
CA GLU A 429 41.70 -1.04 17.44
C GLU A 429 42.19 -2.33 16.76
N HIS A 430 41.52 -2.75 15.67
CA HIS A 430 41.93 -3.87 14.84
C HIS A 430 43.29 -3.66 14.18
N LEU A 431 43.53 -2.50 13.56
CA LEU A 431 44.81 -2.19 12.92
C LEU A 431 45.97 -2.17 13.92
N VAL A 432 45.74 -1.65 15.13
CA VAL A 432 46.71 -1.69 16.23
C VAL A 432 47.00 -3.14 16.65
N ALA A 433 45.96 -3.95 16.85
CA ALA A 433 46.08 -5.34 17.27
C ALA A 433 46.75 -6.24 16.21
N ALA A 434 46.49 -5.98 14.93
CA ALA A 434 47.05 -6.69 13.78
C ALA A 434 48.45 -6.19 13.37
N HIS A 435 49.08 -5.31 14.15
CA HIS A 435 50.41 -4.73 13.90
C HIS A 435 50.57 -4.00 12.55
N HIS A 436 49.47 -3.52 11.98
CA HIS A 436 49.52 -2.54 10.88
C HIS A 436 49.88 -1.16 11.43
N SER A 437 50.43 -0.26 10.60
CA SER A 437 50.68 1.14 11.01
C SER A 437 49.36 1.91 11.01
N PRO A 438 48.69 2.10 12.17
CA PRO A 438 47.43 2.82 12.21
C PRO A 438 47.71 4.32 12.04
N PRO A 439 46.70 5.13 11.66
CA PRO A 439 46.83 6.57 11.68
C PRO A 439 47.00 7.11 13.12
N ILE A 440 47.13 8.42 13.29
CA ILE A 440 47.40 9.05 14.60
C ILE A 440 46.18 8.96 15.54
N SER A 441 44.96 8.90 15.00
CA SER A 441 43.71 8.76 15.74
C SER A 441 42.66 8.07 14.85
N PRO A 442 41.65 7.37 15.41
CA PRO A 442 40.53 6.79 14.65
C PRO A 442 39.86 7.75 13.67
N GLU A 443 39.76 9.04 14.01
CA GLU A 443 39.13 10.08 13.19
C GLU A 443 39.76 10.27 11.80
N TYR A 444 41.00 9.81 11.61
CA TYR A 444 41.73 9.86 10.33
C TYR A 444 41.40 8.69 9.40
N ILE A 445 40.56 7.75 9.83
CA ILE A 445 40.11 6.62 9.01
C ILE A 445 38.93 7.07 8.16
N GLY A 446 39.07 7.00 6.83
CA GLY A 446 37.99 7.25 5.88
C GLY A 446 37.44 5.95 5.31
N PHE A 447 36.11 5.81 5.25
CA PHE A 447 35.47 4.67 4.59
C PHE A 447 35.10 5.00 3.13
N HIS A 448 35.24 4.03 2.24
CA HIS A 448 34.83 4.13 0.84
C HIS A 448 33.53 3.35 0.62
N CYS A 449 32.53 3.98 -0.01
CA CYS A 449 31.31 3.30 -0.44
C CYS A 449 31.42 2.89 -1.92
N ALA A 450 31.19 1.62 -2.23
CA ALA A 450 31.12 1.12 -3.60
C ALA A 450 29.67 1.21 -4.09
N GLY A 451 29.40 2.10 -5.06
CA GLY A 451 28.10 2.13 -5.71
C GLY A 451 27.84 0.84 -6.49
N SER A 452 26.59 0.36 -6.48
CA SER A 452 26.16 -0.93 -7.04
C SER A 452 26.50 -1.17 -8.53
N HIS A 453 26.94 -0.15 -9.27
CA HIS A 453 27.33 -0.25 -10.69
C HIS A 453 28.73 0.30 -11.02
N ALA A 454 29.53 0.70 -10.04
CA ALA A 454 30.86 1.26 -10.29
C ALA A 454 31.96 0.20 -10.09
N ARG A 455 32.71 -0.13 -11.16
CA ARG A 455 33.89 -1.03 -11.07
C ARG A 455 35.08 -0.41 -10.36
N ASN A 456 35.05 0.90 -10.06
CA ASN A 456 36.05 1.59 -9.25
C ASN A 456 35.35 2.50 -8.23
N PRO A 457 35.74 2.47 -6.94
CA PRO A 457 35.15 3.32 -5.91
C PRO A 457 35.49 4.79 -6.14
N SER A 458 34.49 5.67 -6.08
CA SER A 458 34.67 7.12 -6.14
C SER A 458 35.09 7.68 -4.77
N ILE A 459 36.05 8.61 -4.74
CA ILE A 459 36.40 9.36 -3.54
C ILE A 459 35.29 10.38 -3.29
N ALA A 460 34.31 10.02 -2.46
CA ALA A 460 33.35 10.97 -1.94
C ALA A 460 33.26 10.82 -0.42
N VAL A 461 33.79 11.81 0.31
CA VAL A 461 33.58 11.95 1.76
C VAL A 461 32.22 12.62 1.91
N PHE A 462 31.16 11.83 2.11
CA PHE A 462 29.84 12.35 2.41
C PHE A 462 29.64 12.51 3.92
N PRO A 463 28.95 13.58 4.38
CA PRO A 463 28.58 13.75 5.77
C PRO A 463 27.63 12.63 6.27
N PRO A 464 27.46 12.48 7.59
CA PRO A 464 26.81 11.33 8.24
C PRO A 464 25.38 10.99 7.77
N SER A 465 24.70 11.92 7.11
CA SER A 465 23.30 11.78 6.69
C SER A 465 23.08 10.91 5.44
N PHE A 466 24.13 10.39 4.81
CA PHE A 466 24.03 9.60 3.57
C PHE A 466 24.43 8.12 3.71
N TRP A 467 24.75 7.67 4.92
CA TRP A 467 25.04 6.26 5.20
C TRP A 467 23.75 5.51 5.55
N ALA A 468 22.93 5.25 4.54
CA ALA A 468 22.01 4.11 4.58
C ALA A 468 22.79 2.94 3.94
N LEU A 469 23.30 2.05 4.79
CA LEU A 469 23.74 0.72 4.36
C LEU A 469 22.52 -0.14 4.06
#